data_AF-A0A1Y6FVN0-F1
#
_entry.id   AF-A0A1Y6FVN0-F1
#
_cell.length_a   1.000
_cell.length_b   1.000
_cell.length_c   1.000
_cell.angle_alpha   90.00
_cell.angle_beta   90.00
_cell.angle_gamma   90.00
#
_symmetry.space_group_name_H-M   'P 1'
#
loop_
_entity.id
_entity.type
_entity.pdbx_description
1 polymer ?
#
loop_
_entity_poly.entity_id
_entity_poly.type
_entity_poly.pdbx_seq_one_letter_code
_entity_poly.pdbx_strand_id
1 'polypeptide(L)'
;MKKMLVGLLVLLGVVLSGCGKTTDESTKTSSESSEQKIETAETTPQTKSSTSSEVSKVNEDVGGVWKATGKEDGKSSTWYINSRKLVVNYVYNFSYMVAENKDPNGYTVVTIKNNEGKAHALLLKGNGNNLEGITVEGEAYDKYLADGTVPNGQLIEFTFQQNALGSMDEAIYFWEKTHKNAENEASKEIAWENYRRDLWSLVKDGTSGNTITLHFTNISGAGGSYDQFVKNDEKTVITFFDGNASYPKNPAIRFTVQNADYKVIRTEELWKH
;
A
#
# COMPACT_ATOMS: atom_id res chain seq x y z
N MET A 1 12.27 12.58 -37.68
CA MET A 1 11.16 13.37 -37.08
C MET A 1 10.85 12.80 -35.71
N LYS A 2 11.22 13.52 -34.65
CA LYS A 2 10.95 13.19 -33.24
C LYS A 2 9.44 13.27 -32.99
N LYS A 3 8.85 12.25 -32.36
CA LYS A 3 7.56 12.38 -31.67
C LYS A 3 7.77 12.02 -30.20
N MET A 4 7.37 12.98 -29.36
CA MET A 4 7.64 13.05 -27.93
C MET A 4 6.89 11.97 -27.15
N LEU A 5 7.62 11.27 -26.30
CA LEU A 5 7.08 10.56 -25.15
C LEU A 5 6.73 11.63 -24.10
N VAL A 6 5.44 11.84 -23.83
CA VAL A 6 5.00 12.63 -22.67
C VAL A 6 4.79 11.63 -21.53
N GLY A 7 5.73 11.64 -20.59
CA GLY A 7 5.72 10.83 -19.38
C GLY A 7 4.63 11.30 -18.42
N LEU A 8 3.83 10.34 -17.95
CA LEU A 8 2.83 10.55 -16.91
C LEU A 8 3.50 10.40 -15.54
N LEU A 9 4.17 11.47 -15.12
CA LEU A 9 4.69 11.69 -13.77
C LEU A 9 3.50 12.14 -12.89
N VAL A 10 2.83 11.18 -12.24
CA VAL A 10 1.80 11.44 -11.21
C VAL A 10 2.22 10.65 -9.96
N LEU A 11 3.16 11.21 -9.20
CA LEU A 11 2.92 12.02 -8.00
C LEU A 11 2.44 11.19 -6.80
N LEU A 12 3.43 10.74 -6.01
CA LEU A 12 3.34 10.72 -4.55
C LEU A 12 3.12 12.14 -3.95
N GLY A 13 3.13 13.20 -4.77
CA GLY A 13 3.01 14.59 -4.34
C GLY A 13 1.59 15.07 -4.02
N VAL A 14 0.60 14.19 -3.85
CA VAL A 14 -0.71 14.62 -3.32
C VAL A 14 -0.77 14.53 -1.78
N VAL A 15 0.28 14.02 -1.11
CA VAL A 15 0.35 14.04 0.38
C VAL A 15 1.63 14.73 0.93
N LEU A 16 2.70 14.94 0.15
CA LEU A 16 4.02 15.30 0.72
C LEU A 16 4.53 16.72 0.38
N SER A 17 3.68 17.76 0.46
CA SER A 17 4.07 19.16 0.22
C SER A 17 3.74 20.07 1.41
N GLY A 18 4.38 19.82 2.55
CA GLY A 18 4.42 20.76 3.68
C GLY A 18 5.57 21.75 3.51
N CYS A 19 5.31 22.88 2.84
CA CYS A 19 6.28 23.97 2.70
C CYS A 19 6.45 24.67 4.05
N GLY A 20 7.70 24.74 4.52
CA GLY A 20 8.07 25.35 5.79
C GLY A 20 7.74 26.84 5.84
N LYS A 21 7.18 27.27 6.97
CA LYS A 21 7.19 28.68 7.37
C LYS A 21 8.60 29.04 7.83
N THR A 22 9.32 29.79 7.02
CA THR A 22 10.51 30.53 7.47
C THR A 22 10.04 31.75 8.27
N THR A 23 10.33 31.77 9.56
CA THR A 23 10.32 32.99 10.36
C THR A 23 11.62 33.72 10.06
N ASP A 24 11.51 34.82 9.32
CA ASP A 24 12.57 35.83 9.25
C ASP A 24 12.61 36.56 10.60
N GLU A 25 13.75 36.49 11.30
CA GLU A 25 14.19 37.62 12.10
C GLU A 25 15.71 37.81 11.99
N SER A 26 16.04 39.05 11.68
CA SER A 26 17.33 39.59 11.30
C SER A 26 18.27 39.76 12.50
N THR A 27 19.56 39.41 12.37
CA THR A 27 20.62 40.34 12.80
C THR A 27 21.93 40.15 12.02
N LYS A 28 22.38 41.27 11.45
CA LYS A 28 23.63 41.59 10.74
C LYS A 28 24.77 41.68 11.80
N THR A 29 26.02 41.26 11.62
CA THR A 29 27.13 41.97 10.91
C THR A 29 28.48 41.35 11.34
N SER A 30 29.43 41.14 10.40
CA SER A 30 30.93 41.31 10.46
C SER A 30 31.74 40.67 11.62
N SER A 31 32.98 40.17 11.55
CA SER A 31 34.13 40.25 10.63
C SER A 31 35.23 39.28 11.14
N GLU A 32 36.06 38.79 10.21
CA GLU A 32 37.50 38.48 10.29
C GLU A 32 38.20 37.83 11.51
N SER A 33 39.00 36.80 11.16
CA SER A 33 40.41 36.57 11.56
C SER A 33 40.74 36.18 13.01
N SER A 34 41.28 34.98 13.22
CA SER A 34 42.74 34.72 13.33
C SER A 34 43.05 33.35 13.94
N GLU A 35 44.13 32.77 13.44
CA GLU A 35 44.77 31.54 13.92
C GLU A 35 45.27 31.68 15.35
N GLN A 36 45.03 30.66 16.20
CA GLN A 36 45.96 30.36 17.29
C GLN A 36 45.91 28.89 17.69
N LYS A 37 47.02 28.22 17.36
CA LYS A 37 47.56 26.97 17.88
C LYS A 37 47.80 27.09 19.39
N ILE A 38 47.36 26.11 20.19
CA ILE A 38 48.06 25.64 21.42
C ILE A 38 47.46 24.30 21.90
N GLU A 39 48.41 23.39 22.18
CA GLU A 39 48.48 22.23 23.08
C GLU A 39 47.36 21.20 23.23
N THR A 40 47.72 20.02 22.75
CA THR A 40 47.41 18.66 23.20
C THR A 40 47.34 18.52 24.72
N ALA A 41 46.19 18.08 25.23
CA ALA A 41 46.07 17.40 26.52
C ALA A 41 45.37 16.06 26.29
N GLU A 42 46.14 14.97 26.40
CA GLU A 42 45.63 13.60 26.45
C GLU A 42 44.65 13.47 27.62
N THR A 43 43.37 13.31 27.31
CA THR A 43 42.37 12.89 28.29
C THR A 43 41.89 11.51 27.85
N THR A 44 42.32 10.50 28.59
CA THR A 44 41.92 9.10 28.50
C THR A 44 40.41 8.98 28.27
N PRO A 45 39.94 8.37 27.17
CA PRO A 45 38.51 8.14 27.00
C PRO A 45 38.06 7.11 28.03
N GLN A 46 37.20 7.56 28.96
CA GLN A 46 36.36 6.66 29.76
C GLN A 46 35.61 5.75 28.79
N THR A 47 35.93 4.47 28.84
CA THR A 47 35.18 3.39 28.21
C THR A 47 33.74 3.50 28.66
N LYS A 48 32.88 4.08 27.81
CA LYS A 48 31.43 3.97 27.95
C LYS A 48 31.12 2.48 27.87
N SER A 49 30.77 1.92 29.02
CA SER A 49 30.11 0.63 29.16
C SER A 49 29.02 0.54 28.10
N SER A 50 29.27 -0.27 27.07
CA SER A 50 28.26 -0.62 26.07
C SER A 50 27.24 -1.48 26.78
N THR A 51 26.17 -0.86 27.27
CA THR A 51 24.97 -1.59 27.66
C THR A 51 24.55 -2.36 26.43
N SER A 52 24.72 -3.69 26.47
CA SER A 52 24.16 -4.62 25.49
C SER A 52 22.66 -4.39 25.47
N SER A 53 22.19 -3.55 24.55
CA SER A 53 20.78 -3.34 24.29
C SER A 53 20.20 -4.68 23.89
N GLU A 54 19.33 -5.23 24.74
CA GLU A 54 18.58 -6.43 24.49
C GLU A 54 17.80 -6.24 23.18
N VAL A 55 18.26 -6.92 22.13
CA VAL A 55 17.71 -6.75 20.78
C VAL A 55 16.32 -7.40 20.76
N SER A 56 15.28 -6.56 20.78
CA SER A 56 13.90 -7.00 20.74
C SER A 56 13.53 -7.44 19.31
N LYS A 57 13.07 -8.67 19.15
CA LYS A 57 12.57 -9.18 17.88
C LYS A 57 11.28 -8.47 17.47
N VAL A 58 11.05 -8.37 16.16
CA VAL A 58 9.76 -7.92 15.62
C VAL A 58 8.71 -8.99 15.91
N ASN A 59 7.59 -8.58 16.50
CA ASN A 59 6.45 -9.44 16.80
C ASN A 59 5.16 -8.95 16.09
N GLU A 60 5.19 -7.76 15.50
CA GLU A 60 4.07 -7.18 14.77
C GLU A 60 3.87 -7.89 13.43
N ASP A 61 2.68 -8.46 13.19
CA ASP A 61 2.27 -8.88 11.86
C ASP A 61 1.90 -7.65 11.03
N VAL A 62 2.79 -7.27 10.12
CA VAL A 62 2.58 -6.14 9.20
C VAL A 62 1.80 -6.56 7.94
N GLY A 63 1.51 -7.85 7.78
CA GLY A 63 0.81 -8.40 6.63
C GLY A 63 -0.66 -7.97 6.56
N GLY A 64 -1.20 -7.95 5.34
CA GLY A 64 -2.62 -7.72 5.09
C GLY A 64 -2.94 -6.36 4.48
N VAL A 65 -4.22 -5.98 4.57
CA VAL A 65 -4.76 -4.75 3.99
C VAL A 65 -4.94 -3.71 5.09
N TRP A 66 -4.42 -2.52 4.87
CA TRP A 66 -4.40 -1.43 5.83
C TRP A 66 -4.96 -0.17 5.19
N LYS A 67 -5.78 0.57 5.94
CA LYS A 67 -6.10 1.96 5.63
C LYS A 67 -5.11 2.85 6.38
N ALA A 68 -4.19 3.46 5.64
CA ALA A 68 -3.19 4.39 6.15
C ALA A 68 -3.76 5.82 6.08
N THR A 69 -3.85 6.53 7.20
CA THR A 69 -4.39 7.90 7.27
C THR A 69 -3.41 8.82 7.99
N GLY A 70 -3.02 9.92 7.36
CA GLY A 70 -2.20 10.95 8.01
C GLY A 70 -2.99 11.67 9.09
N LYS A 71 -2.46 11.76 10.32
CA LYS A 71 -3.15 12.44 11.43
C LYS A 71 -3.33 13.94 11.18
N GLU A 72 -2.36 14.54 10.48
CA GLU A 72 -2.25 15.98 10.30
C GLU A 72 -3.09 16.49 9.12
N ASP A 73 -3.22 15.70 8.05
CA ASP A 73 -3.94 16.12 6.83
C ASP A 73 -5.17 15.28 6.51
N GLY A 74 -5.42 14.21 7.26
CA GLY A 74 -6.58 13.34 7.12
C GLY A 74 -6.63 12.55 5.80
N LYS A 75 -5.58 12.61 4.97
CA LYS A 75 -5.58 11.90 3.69
C LYS A 75 -5.35 10.42 3.92
N SER A 76 -6.15 9.61 3.25
CA SER A 76 -6.08 8.16 3.34
C SER A 76 -5.52 7.52 2.09
N SER A 77 -4.87 6.37 2.27
CA SER A 77 -4.46 5.45 1.21
C SER A 77 -4.68 4.00 1.65
N THR A 78 -4.87 3.11 0.67
CA THR A 78 -4.97 1.66 0.91
C THR A 78 -3.61 1.03 0.70
N TRP A 79 -3.13 0.28 1.68
CA TRP A 79 -1.84 -0.40 1.64
C TRP A 79 -2.08 -1.90 1.76
N TYR A 80 -1.52 -2.67 0.84
CA TYR A 80 -1.55 -4.12 0.90
C TYR A 80 -0.13 -4.65 0.95
N ILE A 81 0.18 -5.29 2.08
CA ILE A 81 1.51 -5.81 2.41
C ILE A 81 1.38 -7.33 2.38
N ASN A 82 1.91 -7.97 1.34
CA ASN A 82 1.87 -9.43 1.23
C ASN A 82 3.10 -9.95 0.51
N SER A 83 3.77 -10.97 1.06
CA SER A 83 4.81 -11.74 0.35
C SER A 83 5.88 -10.86 -0.32
N ARG A 84 6.40 -9.86 0.40
CA ARG A 84 7.40 -8.86 -0.07
C ARG A 84 6.93 -7.88 -1.16
N LYS A 85 5.66 -7.95 -1.57
CA LYS A 85 5.01 -6.96 -2.45
C LYS A 85 4.24 -5.94 -1.64
N LEU A 86 4.47 -4.67 -1.92
CA LEU A 86 3.69 -3.57 -1.37
C LEU A 86 2.86 -2.96 -2.49
N VAL A 87 1.54 -2.99 -2.33
CA VAL A 87 0.61 -2.32 -3.23
C VAL A 87 -0.01 -1.14 -2.51
N VAL A 88 0.18 0.07 -3.05
CA VAL A 88 -0.39 1.30 -2.49
C VAL A 88 -1.42 1.85 -3.45
N ASN A 89 -2.65 2.03 -2.99
CA ASN A 89 -3.80 2.44 -3.81
C ASN A 89 -3.92 1.62 -5.10
N TYR A 90 -3.72 0.30 -4.98
CA TYR A 90 -3.78 -0.65 -6.10
C TYR A 90 -2.68 -0.46 -7.17
N VAL A 91 -1.59 0.26 -6.82
CA VAL A 91 -0.43 0.47 -7.68
C VAL A 91 0.74 -0.42 -7.24
N TYR A 92 1.29 -1.19 -8.18
CA TYR A 92 2.36 -2.17 -7.97
C TYR A 92 3.76 -1.59 -8.24
N ASN A 93 4.13 -0.54 -7.52
CA ASN A 93 5.41 0.16 -7.74
C ASN A 93 6.45 -0.06 -6.65
N PHE A 94 6.14 -0.91 -5.67
CA PHE A 94 6.94 -1.02 -4.46
C PHE A 94 7.19 -2.48 -4.06
N SER A 95 8.41 -2.72 -3.60
CA SER A 95 8.78 -3.92 -2.84
C SER A 95 9.07 -3.51 -1.40
N TYR A 96 8.95 -4.45 -0.48
CA TYR A 96 9.28 -4.20 0.92
C TYR A 96 10.08 -5.33 1.56
N MET A 97 10.80 -4.97 2.62
CA MET A 97 11.50 -5.90 3.51
C MET A 97 11.29 -5.43 4.95
N VAL A 98 10.94 -6.36 5.83
CA VAL A 98 10.81 -6.09 7.27
C VAL A 98 12.11 -6.51 7.94
N ALA A 99 12.67 -5.66 8.79
CA ALA A 99 13.82 -6.02 9.61
C ALA A 99 13.45 -7.14 10.59
N GLU A 100 14.40 -8.03 10.89
CA GLU A 100 14.19 -9.12 11.86
C GLU A 100 14.02 -8.59 13.29
N ASN A 101 14.74 -7.51 13.59
CA ASN A 101 14.80 -6.91 14.91
C ASN A 101 14.26 -5.49 14.86
N LYS A 102 13.74 -5.03 15.99
CA LYS A 102 13.38 -3.63 16.19
C LYS A 102 14.63 -2.76 16.20
N ASP A 103 14.46 -1.51 15.79
CA ASP A 103 15.52 -0.52 15.91
C ASP A 103 15.75 -0.10 17.38
N PRO A 104 16.81 0.66 17.70
CA PRO A 104 17.08 1.10 19.07
C PRO A 104 15.97 1.95 19.69
N ASN A 105 15.09 2.54 18.88
CA ASN A 105 13.94 3.33 19.33
C ASN A 105 12.67 2.45 19.52
N GLY A 106 12.78 1.14 19.26
CA GLY A 106 11.71 0.17 19.42
C GLY A 106 10.74 0.07 18.24
N TYR A 107 11.11 0.60 17.06
CA TYR A 107 10.29 0.49 15.85
C TYR A 107 10.56 -0.79 15.07
N THR A 108 9.51 -1.34 14.49
CA THR A 108 9.60 -2.32 13.41
C THR A 108 9.90 -1.57 12.12
N VAL A 109 11.05 -1.86 11.52
CA VAL A 109 11.53 -1.14 10.33
C VAL A 109 11.10 -1.88 9.08
N VAL A 110 10.30 -1.22 8.25
CA VAL A 110 9.94 -1.70 6.91
C VAL A 110 10.69 -0.87 5.88
N THR A 111 11.69 -1.45 5.23
CA THR A 111 12.36 -0.83 4.09
C THR A 111 11.49 -1.00 2.84
N ILE A 112 11.12 0.11 2.22
CA ILE A 112 10.32 0.16 0.99
C ILE A 112 11.22 0.61 -0.15
N LYS A 113 11.21 -0.12 -1.27
CA LYS A 113 11.96 0.23 -2.48
C LYS A 113 11.01 0.42 -3.65
N ASN A 114 11.15 1.53 -4.36
CA ASN A 114 10.42 1.78 -5.59
C ASN A 114 11.09 1.07 -6.80
N ASN A 115 10.43 1.10 -7.96
CA ASN A 115 10.95 0.49 -9.19
C ASN A 115 12.25 1.15 -9.73
N GLU A 116 12.58 2.35 -9.28
CA GLU A 116 13.83 3.06 -9.62
C GLU A 116 14.99 2.68 -8.66
N GLY A 117 14.72 1.84 -7.66
CA GLY A 117 15.69 1.41 -6.66
C GLY A 117 15.85 2.38 -5.47
N LYS A 118 15.12 3.50 -5.45
CA LYS A 118 15.10 4.43 -4.32
C LYS A 118 14.45 3.76 -3.11
N ALA A 119 15.15 3.82 -1.98
CA ALA A 119 14.73 3.22 -0.72
C ALA A 119 14.22 4.27 0.27
N HIS A 120 13.27 3.85 1.09
CA HIS A 120 12.64 4.60 2.17
C HIS A 120 12.44 3.66 3.36
N ALA A 121 12.28 4.20 4.56
CA ALA A 121 11.83 3.43 5.71
C ALA A 121 10.42 3.85 6.13
N LEU A 122 9.63 2.86 6.51
CA LEU A 122 8.40 3.03 7.28
C LEU A 122 8.67 2.43 8.66
N LEU A 123 8.71 3.30 9.67
CA LEU A 123 8.94 2.92 11.06
C LEU A 123 7.60 2.67 11.70
N LEU A 124 7.34 1.43 12.13
CA LEU A 124 6.05 1.01 12.67
C LEU A 124 6.11 0.72 14.16
N LYS A 125 5.05 1.07 14.86
CA LYS A 125 4.84 0.71 16.27
C LYS A 125 3.42 0.18 16.47
N GLY A 126 3.30 -0.90 17.23
CA GLY A 126 1.99 -1.46 17.59
C GLY A 126 1.16 -0.49 18.43
N ASN A 127 -0.13 -0.39 18.10
CA ASN A 127 -1.14 0.37 18.83
C ASN A 127 -2.44 -0.45 18.92
N GLY A 128 -2.47 -1.43 19.83
CA GLY A 128 -3.55 -2.42 19.90
C GLY A 128 -3.58 -3.31 18.65
N ASN A 129 -4.74 -3.38 17.99
CA ASN A 129 -4.90 -4.09 16.70
C ASN A 129 -4.47 -3.25 15.48
N ASN A 130 -4.03 -2.01 15.69
CA ASN A 130 -3.61 -1.08 14.66
C ASN A 130 -2.09 -0.83 14.73
N LEU A 131 -1.56 -0.12 13.74
CA LEU A 131 -0.18 0.33 13.74
C LEU A 131 -0.14 1.86 13.64
N GLU A 132 0.85 2.46 14.27
CA GLU A 132 1.26 3.83 13.99
C GLU A 132 2.56 3.80 13.20
N GLY A 133 2.70 4.69 12.22
CA GLY A 133 3.86 4.72 11.35
C GLY A 133 4.39 6.10 11.04
N ILE A 134 5.71 6.17 10.84
CA ILE A 134 6.41 7.38 10.39
C ILE A 134 7.17 7.00 9.12
N THR A 135 7.00 7.78 8.05
CA THR A 135 7.81 7.64 6.84
C THR A 135 9.12 8.40 6.97
N VAL A 136 10.19 7.78 6.51
CA VAL A 136 11.54 8.33 6.53
C VAL A 136 12.09 8.26 5.10
N GLU A 137 12.27 9.44 4.50
CA GLU A 137 12.52 9.58 3.07
C GLU A 137 13.61 10.62 2.77
N GLY A 138 14.28 10.48 1.63
CA GLY A 138 15.28 11.46 1.17
C GLY A 138 16.41 11.65 2.20
N GLU A 139 16.78 12.89 2.48
CA GLU A 139 17.85 13.20 3.45
C GLU A 139 17.56 12.66 4.86
N ALA A 140 16.28 12.55 5.25
CA ALA A 140 15.91 11.97 6.54
C ALA A 140 16.22 10.47 6.58
N TYR A 141 16.12 9.78 5.44
CA TYR A 141 16.48 8.37 5.33
C TYR A 141 17.99 8.17 5.45
N ASP A 142 18.79 9.02 4.81
CA ASP A 142 20.25 8.97 4.93
C ASP A 142 20.71 9.22 6.38
N LYS A 143 20.10 10.19 7.07
CA LYS A 143 20.35 10.44 8.50
C LYS A 143 19.94 9.25 9.37
N TYR A 144 18.75 8.72 9.17
CA TYR A 144 18.27 7.54 9.89
C TYR A 144 19.21 6.34 9.74
N LEU A 145 19.73 6.09 8.54
CA LEU A 145 20.71 5.01 8.31
C LEU A 145 22.06 5.28 9.00
N ALA A 146 22.47 6.54 9.12
CA ALA A 146 23.76 6.90 9.69
C ALA A 146 23.78 6.83 11.23
N ASP A 147 22.70 7.28 11.89
CA ASP A 147 22.70 7.45 13.34
C ASP A 147 21.39 7.03 14.05
N GLY A 148 20.39 6.53 13.30
CA GLY A 148 19.09 6.13 13.86
C GLY A 148 18.15 7.30 14.20
N THR A 149 18.45 8.52 13.75
CA THR A 149 17.59 9.69 13.97
C THR A 149 16.24 9.49 13.30
N VAL A 150 15.18 9.44 14.11
CA VAL A 150 13.79 9.40 13.64
C VAL A 150 13.33 10.83 13.35
N PRO A 151 12.89 11.14 12.13
CA PRO A 151 12.42 12.48 11.81
C PRO A 151 11.13 12.80 12.56
N ASN A 152 10.95 14.08 12.89
CA ASN A 152 9.65 14.60 13.32
C ASN A 152 8.76 14.80 12.08
N GLY A 153 8.24 13.68 11.56
CA GLY A 153 7.43 13.62 10.34
C GLY A 153 5.94 13.49 10.61
N GLN A 154 5.17 13.37 9.52
CA GLN A 154 3.75 13.09 9.59
C GLN A 154 3.50 11.74 10.28
N LEU A 155 2.61 11.70 11.27
CA LEU A 155 2.21 10.45 11.90
C LEU A 155 1.05 9.81 11.11
N ILE A 156 1.23 8.54 10.74
CA ILE A 156 0.26 7.77 9.96
C ILE A 156 -0.41 6.73 10.85
N GLU A 157 -1.74 6.74 10.89
CA GLU A 157 -2.54 5.69 11.50
C GLU A 157 -2.85 4.60 10.47
N PHE A 158 -2.46 3.36 10.76
CA PHE A 158 -2.78 2.19 9.96
C PHE A 158 -3.88 1.40 10.65
N THR A 159 -5.08 1.44 10.07
CA THR A 159 -6.21 0.64 10.54
C THR A 159 -6.34 -0.63 9.71
N PHE A 160 -6.28 -1.80 10.38
CA PHE A 160 -6.41 -3.08 9.69
C PHE A 160 -7.77 -3.22 9.01
N GLN A 161 -7.78 -3.71 7.77
CA GLN A 161 -8.98 -3.91 6.95
C GLN A 161 -9.21 -5.41 6.75
N GLN A 162 -9.73 -6.08 7.78
CA GLN A 162 -10.00 -7.53 7.77
C GLN A 162 -10.81 -7.97 6.53
N ASN A 163 -11.78 -7.15 6.14
CA ASN A 163 -12.73 -7.47 5.07
C ASN A 163 -12.39 -6.83 3.72
N ALA A 164 -11.14 -6.46 3.48
CA ALA A 164 -10.72 -5.89 2.21
C ALA A 164 -10.00 -6.90 1.30
N LEU A 165 -10.10 -6.64 -0.01
CA LEU A 165 -9.23 -7.20 -1.03
C LEU A 165 -8.13 -6.18 -1.31
N GLY A 166 -6.88 -6.58 -1.12
CA GLY A 166 -5.74 -5.67 -1.11
C GLY A 166 -5.22 -5.29 -2.49
N SER A 167 -5.63 -6.03 -3.53
CA SER A 167 -5.11 -5.83 -4.88
C SER A 167 -6.05 -6.35 -5.96
N MET A 168 -5.85 -5.88 -7.19
CA MET A 168 -6.53 -6.40 -8.37
C MET A 168 -6.21 -7.89 -8.57
N ASP A 169 -4.97 -8.32 -8.33
CA ASP A 169 -4.54 -9.71 -8.48
C ASP A 169 -5.30 -10.63 -7.53
N GLU A 170 -5.57 -10.16 -6.31
CA GLU A 170 -6.31 -10.91 -5.30
C GLU A 170 -7.78 -11.08 -5.70
N ALA A 171 -8.40 -10.04 -6.25
CA ALA A 171 -9.76 -10.10 -6.78
C ALA A 171 -9.89 -11.01 -8.02
N ILE A 172 -8.95 -10.88 -8.98
CA ILE A 172 -8.89 -11.77 -10.15
C ILE A 172 -8.69 -13.22 -9.73
N TYR A 173 -7.80 -13.47 -8.76
CA TYR A 173 -7.58 -14.82 -8.23
C TYR A 173 -8.84 -15.38 -7.56
N PHE A 174 -9.55 -14.57 -6.77
CA PHE A 174 -10.83 -14.97 -6.17
C PHE A 174 -11.87 -15.33 -7.22
N TRP A 175 -11.98 -14.51 -8.26
CA TRP A 175 -12.85 -14.76 -9.41
C TRP A 175 -12.50 -16.08 -10.10
N GLU A 176 -11.23 -16.29 -10.42
CA GLU A 176 -10.77 -17.51 -11.08
C GLU A 176 -11.04 -18.75 -10.24
N LYS A 177 -10.80 -18.69 -8.93
CA LYS A 177 -11.06 -19.82 -8.02
C LYS A 177 -12.54 -20.14 -7.92
N THR A 178 -13.40 -19.12 -7.89
CA THR A 178 -14.85 -19.29 -7.91
C THR A 178 -15.29 -20.00 -9.19
N HIS A 179 -14.81 -19.57 -10.36
CA HIS A 179 -15.25 -20.11 -11.64
C HIS A 179 -14.52 -21.38 -12.08
N LYS A 180 -13.38 -21.72 -11.49
CA LYS A 180 -12.67 -23.00 -11.72
C LYS A 180 -13.06 -24.08 -10.71
N ASN A 181 -13.81 -23.74 -9.67
CA ASN A 181 -14.32 -24.73 -8.72
C ASN A 181 -15.38 -25.59 -9.41
N ALA A 182 -15.10 -26.89 -9.53
CA ALA A 182 -15.95 -27.86 -10.23
C ALA A 182 -17.32 -28.09 -9.55
N GLU A 183 -17.46 -27.72 -8.27
CA GLU A 183 -18.75 -27.77 -7.56
C GLU A 183 -19.67 -26.59 -7.92
N ASN A 184 -19.13 -25.55 -8.57
CA ASN A 184 -19.90 -24.36 -8.93
C ASN A 184 -20.45 -24.46 -10.34
N GLU A 185 -21.76 -24.28 -10.48
CA GLU A 185 -22.45 -24.15 -11.78
C GLU A 185 -22.02 -22.89 -12.56
N ALA A 186 -21.49 -21.87 -11.85
CA ALA A 186 -20.98 -20.62 -12.44
C ALA A 186 -19.86 -20.82 -13.49
N SER A 187 -19.21 -21.99 -13.48
CA SER A 187 -18.07 -22.33 -14.33
C SER A 187 -18.42 -22.69 -15.78
N LYS A 188 -19.69 -23.04 -16.05
CA LYS A 188 -20.06 -23.84 -17.24
C LYS A 188 -20.02 -23.10 -18.57
N GLU A 189 -20.03 -21.78 -18.57
CA GLU A 189 -20.16 -20.95 -19.78
C GLU A 189 -18.93 -20.10 -20.10
N ILE A 190 -17.82 -20.26 -19.34
CA ILE A 190 -16.60 -19.47 -19.57
C ILE A 190 -15.72 -20.16 -20.62
N ALA A 191 -15.50 -19.45 -21.73
CA ALA A 191 -14.49 -19.80 -22.74
C ALA A 191 -13.07 -19.48 -22.23
N TRP A 192 -12.51 -20.37 -21.41
CA TRP A 192 -11.20 -20.21 -20.76
C TRP A 192 -10.04 -20.01 -21.73
N GLU A 193 -10.14 -20.51 -22.96
CA GLU A 193 -9.16 -20.31 -24.03
C GLU A 193 -9.02 -18.84 -24.45
N ASN A 194 -10.06 -18.03 -24.21
CA ASN A 194 -10.08 -16.60 -24.50
C ASN A 194 -9.83 -15.74 -23.24
N TYR A 195 -9.78 -16.35 -22.07
CA TYR A 195 -9.54 -15.66 -20.81
C TYR A 195 -8.07 -15.25 -20.68
N ARG A 196 -7.83 -13.97 -20.41
CA ARG A 196 -6.49 -13.44 -20.10
C ARG A 196 -6.57 -12.43 -18.97
N ARG A 197 -5.59 -12.47 -18.06
CA ARG A 197 -5.55 -11.56 -16.90
C ARG A 197 -5.30 -10.10 -17.28
N ASP A 198 -4.64 -9.85 -18.41
CA ASP A 198 -4.32 -8.51 -18.92
C ASP A 198 -5.53 -7.75 -19.47
N LEU A 199 -6.67 -8.43 -19.63
CA LEU A 199 -7.95 -7.81 -20.01
C LEU A 199 -8.69 -7.18 -18.83
N TRP A 200 -8.23 -7.43 -17.59
CA TRP A 200 -8.78 -6.81 -16.39
C TRP A 200 -8.14 -5.46 -16.12
N SER A 201 -8.96 -4.49 -15.72
CA SER A 201 -8.50 -3.20 -15.24
C SER A 201 -9.30 -2.76 -14.01
N LEU A 202 -8.66 -1.99 -13.13
CA LEU A 202 -9.30 -1.48 -11.92
C LEU A 202 -10.22 -0.30 -12.24
N VAL A 203 -11.44 -0.33 -11.74
CA VAL A 203 -12.35 0.82 -11.71
C VAL A 203 -12.14 1.57 -10.40
N LYS A 204 -11.34 2.65 -10.45
CA LYS A 204 -10.95 3.42 -9.26
C LYS A 204 -12.14 3.94 -8.47
N ASP A 205 -13.10 4.57 -9.15
CA ASP A 205 -14.29 5.17 -8.51
C ASP A 205 -15.27 4.12 -7.97
N GLY A 206 -15.15 2.86 -8.43
CA GLY A 206 -15.92 1.72 -7.92
C GLY A 206 -15.20 0.91 -6.85
N THR A 207 -14.02 1.36 -6.39
CA THR A 207 -13.14 0.59 -5.49
C THR A 207 -12.87 1.39 -4.22
N SER A 208 -13.32 0.88 -3.08
CA SER A 208 -13.03 1.46 -1.77
C SER A 208 -13.34 0.48 -0.63
N GLY A 209 -12.56 0.55 0.46
CA GLY A 209 -12.81 -0.27 1.64
C GLY A 209 -12.83 -1.77 1.34
N ASN A 210 -13.99 -2.39 1.56
CA ASN A 210 -14.21 -3.81 1.31
C ASN A 210 -14.63 -4.13 -0.14
N THR A 211 -14.71 -3.12 -1.01
CA THR A 211 -15.18 -3.23 -2.38
C THR A 211 -14.06 -3.01 -3.38
N ILE A 212 -13.92 -3.91 -4.33
CA ILE A 212 -13.08 -3.73 -5.52
C ILE A 212 -13.93 -3.99 -6.76
N THR A 213 -13.86 -3.08 -7.72
CA THR A 213 -14.58 -3.22 -8.98
C THR A 213 -13.56 -3.32 -10.11
N LEU A 214 -13.70 -4.36 -10.92
CA LEU A 214 -12.86 -4.59 -12.08
C LEU A 214 -13.70 -4.49 -13.36
N HIS A 215 -13.10 -3.96 -14.41
CA HIS A 215 -13.61 -3.99 -15.77
C HIS A 215 -12.85 -5.05 -16.56
N PHE A 216 -13.60 -5.94 -17.21
CA PHE A 216 -13.07 -6.93 -18.14
C PHE A 216 -13.34 -6.47 -19.57
N THR A 217 -12.28 -6.17 -20.32
CA THR A 217 -12.40 -5.69 -21.70
C THR A 217 -12.42 -6.88 -22.68
N ASN A 218 -13.26 -6.81 -23.70
CA ASN A 218 -13.26 -7.82 -24.78
C ASN A 218 -11.93 -7.81 -25.55
N ILE A 219 -11.53 -8.93 -26.14
CA ILE A 219 -10.28 -9.04 -26.92
C ILE A 219 -10.21 -8.01 -28.06
N SER A 220 -11.35 -7.67 -28.67
CA SER A 220 -11.43 -6.66 -29.73
C SER A 220 -11.28 -5.21 -29.25
N GLY A 221 -11.24 -4.98 -27.93
CA GLY A 221 -11.21 -3.66 -27.30
C GLY A 221 -12.55 -2.93 -27.28
N ALA A 222 -13.58 -3.45 -27.97
CA ALA A 222 -14.92 -2.89 -27.98
C ALA A 222 -15.84 -3.66 -27.03
N GLY A 223 -16.39 -2.96 -26.03
CA GLY A 223 -17.26 -3.55 -25.02
C GLY A 223 -16.49 -4.16 -23.85
N GLY A 224 -17.22 -4.90 -23.02
CA GLY A 224 -16.70 -5.52 -21.80
C GLY A 224 -17.81 -5.70 -20.77
N SER A 225 -17.42 -6.21 -19.60
CA SER A 225 -18.28 -6.40 -18.44
C SER A 225 -17.59 -5.86 -17.19
N TYR A 226 -18.34 -5.72 -16.11
CA TYR A 226 -17.78 -5.35 -14.82
C TYR A 226 -18.12 -6.38 -13.76
N ASP A 227 -17.15 -6.64 -12.89
CA ASP A 227 -17.32 -7.49 -11.73
C ASP A 227 -16.98 -6.69 -10.48
N GLN A 228 -17.95 -6.58 -9.58
CA GLN A 228 -17.79 -5.94 -8.29
C GLN A 228 -17.72 -6.99 -7.19
N PHE A 229 -16.64 -6.95 -6.43
CA PHE A 229 -16.37 -7.85 -5.32
C PHE A 229 -16.54 -7.08 -4.02
N VAL A 230 -17.47 -7.52 -3.18
CA VAL A 230 -17.67 -6.98 -1.83
C VAL A 230 -17.30 -8.07 -0.83
N LYS A 231 -16.14 -7.93 -0.20
CA LYS A 231 -15.64 -8.90 0.77
C LYS A 231 -16.22 -8.61 2.16
N ASN A 232 -16.58 -9.68 2.83
CA ASN A 232 -17.04 -9.71 4.22
C ASN A 232 -16.30 -10.87 4.92
N ASP A 233 -16.52 -11.05 6.22
CA ASP A 233 -15.73 -11.97 7.06
C ASP A 233 -15.59 -13.36 6.43
N GLU A 234 -16.72 -14.05 6.24
CA GLU A 234 -16.73 -15.44 5.74
C GLU A 234 -17.04 -15.55 4.25
N LYS A 235 -17.49 -14.44 3.63
CA LYS A 235 -18.09 -14.47 2.29
C LYS A 235 -17.69 -13.26 1.47
N THR A 236 -17.59 -13.48 0.16
CA THR A 236 -17.45 -12.41 -0.83
C THR A 236 -18.65 -12.45 -1.76
N VAL A 237 -19.26 -11.29 -1.97
CA VAL A 237 -20.32 -11.13 -2.96
C VAL A 237 -19.68 -10.68 -4.28
N ILE A 238 -19.95 -11.40 -5.35
CA ILE A 238 -19.57 -11.00 -6.72
C ILE A 238 -20.83 -10.57 -7.45
N THR A 239 -20.91 -9.30 -7.84
CA THR A 239 -21.99 -8.77 -8.67
C THR A 239 -21.47 -8.52 -10.08
N PHE A 240 -22.12 -9.13 -11.06
CA PHE A 240 -21.74 -9.07 -12.47
C PHE A 240 -22.63 -8.11 -13.23
N PHE A 241 -22.01 -7.32 -14.08
CA PHE A 241 -22.63 -6.32 -14.92
C PHE A 241 -22.29 -6.68 -16.37
N ASP A 242 -23.25 -7.31 -17.06
CA ASP A 242 -23.07 -7.78 -18.43
C ASP A 242 -23.19 -6.61 -19.42
N GLY A 243 -22.09 -6.28 -20.10
CA GLY A 243 -22.00 -5.16 -21.03
C GLY A 243 -21.67 -3.82 -20.36
N ASN A 244 -20.98 -2.93 -21.09
CA ASN A 244 -20.50 -1.66 -20.53
C ASN A 244 -21.62 -0.73 -20.00
N ALA A 245 -22.81 -0.77 -20.62
CA ALA A 245 -23.94 0.09 -20.25
C ALA A 245 -24.66 -0.35 -18.96
N SER A 246 -24.32 -1.54 -18.45
CA SER A 246 -24.99 -2.11 -17.29
C SER A 246 -24.40 -1.58 -15.96
N TYR A 247 -23.10 -1.32 -15.88
CA TYR A 247 -22.48 -0.78 -14.68
C TYR A 247 -22.72 0.74 -14.53
N PRO A 248 -23.02 1.26 -13.33
CA PRO A 248 -23.17 0.55 -12.05
C PRO A 248 -24.62 0.16 -11.70
N LYS A 249 -25.58 0.31 -12.62
CA LYS A 249 -27.01 0.38 -12.26
C LYS A 249 -27.80 -0.90 -12.50
N ASN A 250 -27.43 -1.69 -13.49
CA ASN A 250 -28.22 -2.80 -14.02
C ASN A 250 -27.43 -4.11 -13.92
N PRO A 251 -27.18 -4.65 -12.72
CA PRO A 251 -26.47 -5.92 -12.58
C PRO A 251 -27.27 -7.06 -13.20
N ALA A 252 -26.58 -8.03 -13.80
CA ALA A 252 -27.20 -9.22 -14.39
C ALA A 252 -27.37 -10.32 -13.35
N ILE A 253 -26.30 -10.65 -12.63
CA ILE A 253 -26.28 -11.78 -11.70
C ILE A 253 -25.43 -11.44 -10.48
N ARG A 254 -25.76 -12.07 -9.34
CA ARG A 254 -24.97 -11.96 -8.12
C ARG A 254 -24.71 -13.34 -7.53
N PHE A 255 -23.46 -13.58 -7.17
CA PHE A 255 -23.03 -14.74 -6.41
C PHE A 255 -22.66 -14.34 -4.99
N THR A 256 -23.09 -15.15 -4.02
CA THR A 256 -22.50 -15.15 -2.68
C THR A 256 -21.56 -16.35 -2.59
N VAL A 257 -20.29 -16.08 -2.36
CA VAL A 257 -19.21 -17.07 -2.40
C VAL A 257 -18.58 -17.20 -1.02
N GLN A 258 -18.36 -18.42 -0.55
CA GLN A 258 -17.60 -18.66 0.68
C GLN A 258 -16.12 -18.36 0.47
N ASN A 259 -15.49 -17.65 1.41
CA ASN A 259 -14.07 -17.27 1.31
C ASN A 259 -13.13 -18.47 1.47
N ALA A 260 -13.55 -19.50 2.22
CA ALA A 260 -12.69 -20.63 2.60
C ALA A 260 -12.39 -21.59 1.44
N ASP A 261 -13.38 -21.85 0.58
CA ASP A 261 -13.32 -22.88 -0.47
C ASP A 261 -13.81 -22.37 -1.85
N TYR A 262 -14.16 -21.08 -1.95
CA TYR A 262 -14.66 -20.45 -3.16
C TYR A 262 -15.97 -21.05 -3.67
N LYS A 263 -16.75 -21.70 -2.82
CA LYS A 263 -18.03 -22.30 -3.18
C LYS A 263 -19.13 -21.24 -3.29
N VAL A 264 -19.87 -21.24 -4.40
CA VAL A 264 -21.07 -20.42 -4.57
C VAL A 264 -22.19 -21.05 -3.75
N ILE A 265 -22.66 -20.33 -2.74
CA ILE A 265 -23.74 -20.78 -1.85
C ILE A 265 -25.09 -20.13 -2.15
N ARG A 266 -25.09 -19.09 -2.98
CA ARG A 266 -26.31 -18.43 -3.44
C ARG A 266 -26.07 -17.74 -4.77
N THR A 267 -27.04 -17.89 -5.67
CA THR A 267 -27.11 -17.20 -6.95
C THR A 267 -28.41 -16.41 -7.02
N GLU A 268 -28.33 -15.15 -7.46
CA GLU A 268 -29.47 -14.27 -7.69
C GLU A 268 -29.42 -13.76 -9.13
N GLU A 269 -30.44 -14.08 -9.95
CA GLU A 269 -30.61 -13.51 -11.29
C GLU A 269 -31.33 -12.17 -11.16
N LEU A 270 -30.64 -11.07 -11.45
CA LEU A 270 -31.11 -9.71 -11.21
C LEU A 270 -31.75 -9.06 -12.45
N TRP A 271 -31.53 -9.63 -13.63
CA TRP A 271 -32.10 -9.16 -14.90
C TRP A 271 -33.57 -9.54 -15.12
N LYS A 272 -34.14 -10.41 -14.27
CA LYS A 272 -35.52 -10.93 -14.41
C LYS A 272 -36.59 -10.08 -13.69
N HIS A 273 -36.27 -8.85 -13.32
CA HIS A 273 -37.13 -7.98 -12.52
C HIS A 273 -37.35 -6.62 -13.17
#